data_AF-A0A9Q0VYN4-F1
#
_entry.id   AF-A0A9Q0VYN4-F1
#
_cell.length_a   1.000
_cell.length_b   1.000
_cell.length_c   1.000
_cell.angle_alpha   90.00
_cell.angle_beta   90.00
_cell.angle_gamma   90.00
#
_symmetry.space_group_name_H-M   'P 1'
#
loop_
_entity.id
_entity.type
_entity.pdbx_description
1 polymer ?
#
loop_
_entity_poly.entity_id
_entity_poly.type
_entity_poly.pdbx_seq_one_letter_code
_entity_poly.pdbx_strand_id
1 'polypeptide(L)'
;MQARMVTKMVDLRSDTVTKPTEAMRAAMANAEVDDDVLGYDPSALRLETEMAKITGKEAGLFVPSGTMGNLISVLVHCNIRGSEVILGNNSHIHIYENGGISTIGGVHPRTVKNNEDGTMDIDLIEAAIRDPRGEIVYPTTRLICLENSQAK
;
A
#
# COMPACT_ATOMS: atom_id res chain seq x y z
N MET A 1 -38.46 33.60 2.02
CA MET A 1 -37.82 32.28 1.80
C MET A 1 -36.32 32.49 1.97
N GLN A 2 -35.75 32.18 3.13
CA GLN A 2 -34.34 32.44 3.42
C GLN A 2 -33.47 31.48 2.60
N ALA A 3 -32.59 32.02 1.76
CA ALA A 3 -31.57 31.24 1.09
C ALA A 3 -30.69 30.57 2.15
N ARG A 4 -30.71 29.24 2.18
CA ARG A 4 -29.84 28.44 3.05
C ARG A 4 -28.41 28.75 2.64
N MET A 5 -27.68 29.52 3.45
CA MET A 5 -26.24 29.72 3.24
C MET A 5 -25.59 28.34 3.23
N VAL A 6 -25.06 27.93 2.09
CA VAL A 6 -24.22 26.75 2.00
C VAL A 6 -22.90 27.13 2.65
N THR A 7 -22.73 26.79 3.92
CA THR A 7 -21.43 26.87 4.59
C THR A 7 -20.47 25.96 3.86
N LYS A 8 -19.47 26.55 3.21
CA LYS A 8 -18.35 25.82 2.60
C LYS A 8 -17.55 25.20 3.75
N MET A 9 -17.70 23.90 3.96
CA MET A 9 -16.98 23.17 5.01
C MET A 9 -15.52 23.02 4.58
N VAL A 10 -14.60 23.53 5.40
CA VAL A 10 -13.16 23.34 5.22
C VAL A 10 -12.76 22.18 6.14
N ASP A 11 -12.43 21.03 5.54
CA ASP A 11 -11.98 19.84 6.25
C ASP A 11 -10.53 19.53 5.87
N LEU A 12 -9.61 19.73 6.81
CA LEU A 12 -8.16 19.56 6.63
C LEU A 12 -7.61 18.37 7.41
N ARG A 13 -8.48 17.42 7.80
CA ARG A 13 -8.05 16.24 8.57
C ARG A 13 -7.18 15.29 7.74
N SER A 14 -7.51 15.10 6.46
CA SER A 14 -6.79 14.27 5.50
C SER A 14 -7.40 14.48 4.11
N ASP A 15 -6.65 14.20 3.04
CA ASP A 15 -7.14 14.09 1.66
C ASP A 15 -8.12 12.93 1.44
N THR A 16 -8.13 11.92 2.33
CA THR A 16 -9.10 10.81 2.31
C THR A 16 -10.55 11.26 2.55
N VAL A 17 -10.79 12.49 3.02
CA VAL A 17 -12.15 13.05 3.19
C VAL A 17 -12.80 13.52 1.89
N THR A 18 -12.08 13.43 0.77
CA THR A 18 -12.55 13.80 -0.56
C THR A 18 -13.84 13.06 -0.94
N LYS A 19 -14.69 13.72 -1.72
CA LYS A 19 -15.96 13.17 -2.20
C LYS A 19 -15.93 13.11 -3.73
N PRO A 20 -16.48 12.05 -4.36
CA PRO A 20 -16.58 11.98 -5.81
C PRO A 20 -17.31 13.21 -6.37
N THR A 21 -16.73 13.81 -7.42
CA THR A 21 -17.36 14.88 -8.21
C THR A 21 -18.55 14.33 -8.99
N GLU A 22 -19.38 15.21 -9.55
CA GLU A 22 -20.54 14.79 -10.34
C GLU A 22 -20.12 13.94 -11.56
N ALA A 23 -19.05 14.33 -12.25
CA ALA A 23 -18.51 13.56 -13.37
C ALA A 23 -18.04 12.15 -12.94
N MET A 24 -17.40 12.02 -11.76
CA MET A 24 -17.03 10.71 -11.22
C MET A 24 -18.27 9.87 -10.91
N ARG A 25 -19.30 10.46 -10.29
CA ARG A 25 -20.56 9.76 -9.98
C ARG A 25 -21.27 9.27 -11.24
N ALA A 26 -21.32 10.10 -12.27
CA ALA A 26 -21.88 9.71 -13.57
C ALA A 26 -21.06 8.58 -14.22
N ALA A 27 -19.73 8.62 -14.16
CA ALA A 27 -18.89 7.55 -14.68
C ALA A 27 -19.12 6.23 -13.94
N MET A 28 -19.21 6.26 -12.60
CA MET A 28 -19.52 5.08 -11.78
C MET A 28 -20.90 4.50 -12.11
N ALA A 29 -21.92 5.35 -12.26
CA ALA A 29 -23.28 4.91 -12.55
C ALA A 29 -23.46 4.28 -13.94
N ASN A 30 -22.59 4.65 -14.89
CA ASN A 30 -22.62 4.14 -16.27
C ASN A 30 -21.54 3.08 -16.54
N ALA A 31 -20.80 2.63 -15.53
CA ALA A 31 -19.75 1.64 -15.70
C ALA A 31 -20.34 0.29 -16.09
N GLU A 32 -19.74 -0.36 -17.09
CA GLU A 32 -20.00 -1.77 -17.39
C GLU A 32 -19.31 -2.62 -16.31
N VAL A 33 -20.05 -3.51 -15.66
CA VAL A 33 -19.55 -4.32 -14.53
C VAL A 33 -19.97 -5.77 -14.70
N ASP A 34 -19.18 -6.68 -14.16
CA ASP A 34 -19.46 -8.12 -14.15
C ASP A 34 -18.71 -8.79 -12.97
N ASP A 35 -18.59 -10.10 -12.98
CA ASP A 35 -17.87 -10.86 -11.96
C ASP A 35 -16.34 -10.78 -12.12
N ASP A 36 -15.69 -10.00 -11.25
CA ASP A 36 -14.24 -9.84 -11.18
C ASP A 36 -13.51 -11.13 -10.71
N VAL A 37 -14.14 -11.97 -9.90
CA VAL A 37 -13.52 -13.25 -9.46
C VAL A 37 -13.33 -14.19 -10.65
N LEU A 38 -14.22 -14.11 -11.65
CA LEU A 38 -14.10 -14.84 -12.91
C LEU A 38 -13.27 -14.10 -13.97
N GLY A 39 -12.82 -12.87 -13.68
CA GLY A 39 -12.05 -12.03 -14.59
C GLY A 39 -12.88 -11.41 -15.72
N TYR A 40 -14.19 -11.25 -15.52
CA TYR A 40 -15.09 -10.73 -16.55
C TYR A 40 -15.47 -9.26 -16.36
N ASP A 41 -15.14 -8.63 -15.23
CA ASP A 41 -15.46 -7.20 -15.02
C ASP A 41 -14.61 -6.31 -15.96
N PRO A 42 -15.23 -5.64 -16.96
CA PRO A 42 -14.49 -4.87 -17.94
C PRO A 42 -13.96 -3.55 -17.38
N SER A 43 -14.59 -3.00 -16.34
CA SER A 43 -14.16 -1.76 -15.70
C SER A 43 -12.92 -1.97 -14.83
N ALA A 44 -12.89 -3.07 -14.06
CA ALA A 44 -11.72 -3.47 -13.26
C ALA A 44 -10.52 -3.77 -14.18
N LEU A 45 -10.72 -4.63 -15.19
CA LEU A 45 -9.66 -4.98 -16.14
C LEU A 45 -9.07 -3.75 -16.84
N ARG A 46 -9.92 -2.81 -17.24
CA ARG A 46 -9.46 -1.56 -17.86
C ARG A 46 -8.64 -0.71 -16.90
N LEU A 47 -9.08 -0.57 -15.65
CA LEU A 47 -8.32 0.17 -14.62
C LEU A 47 -6.95 -0.46 -14.41
N GLU A 48 -6.89 -1.77 -14.20
CA GLU A 48 -5.66 -2.51 -13.95
C GLU A 48 -4.68 -2.44 -15.13
N THR A 49 -5.19 -2.61 -16.35
CA THR A 49 -4.39 -2.54 -17.59
C THR A 49 -3.81 -1.13 -17.78
N GLU A 50 -4.61 -0.09 -17.59
CA GLU A 50 -4.12 1.29 -17.72
C GLU A 50 -3.10 1.64 -16.62
N MET A 51 -3.32 1.19 -15.38
CA MET A 51 -2.36 1.44 -14.29
C MET A 51 -1.04 0.69 -14.50
N ALA A 52 -1.09 -0.56 -14.98
CA ALA A 52 0.11 -1.33 -15.34
C ALA A 52 0.92 -0.60 -16.42
N LYS A 53 0.23 -0.08 -17.46
CA LYS A 53 0.86 0.70 -18.53
C LYS A 53 1.49 2.00 -18.03
N ILE A 54 0.77 2.77 -17.20
CA ILE A 54 1.27 4.05 -16.65
C ILE A 54 2.52 3.83 -15.79
N THR A 55 2.56 2.74 -15.03
CA THR A 55 3.66 2.42 -14.11
C THR A 55 4.78 1.60 -14.76
N GLY A 56 4.62 1.21 -16.03
CA GLY A 56 5.58 0.38 -16.76
C GLY A 56 5.74 -1.03 -16.17
N LYS A 57 4.64 -1.60 -15.64
CA LYS A 57 4.59 -2.94 -15.06
C LYS A 57 3.78 -3.89 -15.94
N GLU A 58 3.98 -5.19 -15.73
CA GLU A 58 3.31 -6.24 -16.52
C GLU A 58 1.82 -6.36 -16.20
N ALA A 59 1.43 -6.08 -14.95
CA ALA A 59 0.05 -6.18 -14.48
C ALA A 59 -0.24 -5.19 -13.34
N GLY A 60 -1.53 -4.94 -13.11
CA GLY A 60 -2.08 -4.22 -11.96
C GLY A 60 -3.12 -5.09 -11.26
N LEU A 61 -3.47 -4.75 -10.02
CA LEU A 61 -4.53 -5.41 -9.28
C LEU A 61 -5.32 -4.37 -8.49
N PHE A 62 -6.63 -4.30 -8.70
CA PHE A 62 -7.52 -3.43 -7.96
C PHE A 62 -7.81 -4.04 -6.58
N VAL A 63 -7.61 -3.25 -5.53
CA VAL A 63 -7.83 -3.68 -4.15
C VAL A 63 -8.67 -2.65 -3.38
N PRO A 64 -9.46 -3.06 -2.37
CA PRO A 64 -10.34 -2.16 -1.63
C PRO A 64 -9.64 -1.05 -0.84
N SER A 65 -8.38 -1.24 -0.45
CA SER A 65 -7.63 -0.26 0.34
C SER A 65 -6.12 -0.35 0.16
N GLY A 66 -5.41 0.74 0.46
CA GLY A 66 -3.94 0.76 0.49
C GLY A 66 -3.36 -0.25 1.48
N THR A 67 -3.99 -0.42 2.64
CA THR A 67 -3.60 -1.44 3.63
C THR A 67 -3.67 -2.86 3.06
N MET A 68 -4.70 -3.19 2.28
CA MET A 68 -4.76 -4.50 1.63
C MET A 68 -3.70 -4.64 0.53
N GLY A 69 -3.46 -3.57 -0.24
CA GLY A 69 -2.41 -3.54 -1.27
C GLY A 69 -1.01 -3.79 -0.70
N ASN A 70 -0.66 -3.10 0.40
CA ASN A 70 0.59 -3.33 1.12
C ASN A 70 0.67 -4.74 1.69
N LEU A 71 -0.39 -5.22 2.35
CA LEU A 71 -0.43 -6.58 2.90
C LEU A 71 -0.18 -7.63 1.82
N ILE A 72 -0.91 -7.58 0.70
CA ILE A 72 -0.72 -8.52 -0.43
C ILE A 72 0.70 -8.43 -0.97
N SER A 73 1.22 -7.21 -1.17
CA SER A 73 2.58 -6.98 -1.68
C SER A 73 3.63 -7.65 -0.79
N VAL A 74 3.53 -7.46 0.53
CA VAL A 74 4.44 -8.10 1.48
C VAL A 74 4.27 -9.61 1.45
N LEU A 75 3.05 -10.16 1.46
CA LEU A 75 2.82 -11.61 1.46
C LEU A 75 3.38 -12.30 0.21
N VAL A 76 3.25 -11.68 -0.96
CA VAL A 76 3.76 -12.22 -2.23
C VAL A 76 5.29 -12.26 -2.25
N HIS A 77 5.96 -11.21 -1.75
CA HIS A 77 7.42 -11.15 -1.69
C HIS A 77 8.01 -11.96 -0.53
N CYS A 78 7.32 -12.02 0.59
CA CYS A 78 7.67 -12.78 1.79
C CYS A 78 6.92 -14.12 1.82
N ASN A 79 7.08 -14.90 0.75
CA ASN A 79 6.30 -16.12 0.48
C ASN A 79 6.63 -17.33 1.37
N ILE A 80 7.52 -17.19 2.35
CA ILE A 80 7.81 -18.23 3.35
C ILE A 80 7.58 -17.70 4.77
N ARG A 81 7.08 -18.54 5.67
CA ARG A 81 7.01 -18.19 7.11
C ARG A 81 8.43 -17.98 7.65
N GLY A 82 8.59 -16.96 8.49
CA GLY A 82 9.92 -16.54 8.94
C GLY A 82 10.66 -15.63 7.94
N SER A 83 10.00 -15.20 6.86
CA SER A 83 10.50 -14.08 6.06
C SER A 83 10.55 -12.79 6.90
N GLU A 84 11.46 -11.90 6.53
CA GLU A 84 11.63 -10.58 7.12
C GLU A 84 11.55 -9.49 6.04
N VAL A 85 10.87 -8.40 6.38
CA VAL A 85 10.81 -7.18 5.57
C VAL A 85 11.55 -6.06 6.30
N ILE A 86 12.42 -5.37 5.57
CA ILE A 86 13.08 -4.14 6.02
C ILE A 86 12.21 -2.95 5.62
N LEU A 87 11.93 -2.05 6.55
CA LEU A 87 11.07 -0.89 6.31
C LEU A 87 11.36 0.25 7.29
N GLY A 88 10.92 1.46 6.95
CA GLY A 88 11.09 2.62 7.80
C GLY A 88 10.32 2.53 9.11
N ASN A 89 10.93 2.92 10.22
CA ASN A 89 10.27 2.93 11.53
C ASN A 89 9.04 3.85 11.61
N ASN A 90 8.88 4.79 10.67
CA ASN A 90 7.73 5.68 10.54
C ASN A 90 6.80 5.33 9.37
N SER A 91 7.06 4.23 8.66
CA SER A 91 6.25 3.82 7.51
C SER A 91 4.84 3.39 7.91
N HIS A 92 3.89 3.58 7.00
CA HIS A 92 2.48 3.25 7.19
C HIS A 92 2.28 1.77 7.50
N ILE A 93 2.99 0.89 6.79
CA ILE A 93 2.99 -0.57 7.01
C ILE A 93 3.36 -0.91 8.46
N HIS A 94 4.29 -0.18 9.05
CA HIS A 94 4.72 -0.42 10.43
C HIS A 94 3.70 0.07 11.46
N ILE A 95 3.24 1.32 11.32
CA ILE A 95 2.53 2.03 12.39
C ILE A 95 1.00 1.88 12.26
N TYR A 96 0.46 1.98 11.05
CA TYR A 96 -0.96 2.26 10.83
C TYR A 96 -1.75 1.09 10.23
N GLU A 97 -1.14 -0.09 10.11
CA GLU A 97 -1.77 -1.28 9.52
C GLU A 97 -1.96 -2.42 10.52
N ASN A 98 -2.05 -2.09 11.82
CA ASN A 98 -2.32 -3.01 12.92
C ASN A 98 -1.38 -4.23 12.98
N GLY A 99 -0.15 -4.09 12.45
CA GLY A 99 0.80 -5.19 12.35
C GLY A 99 0.33 -6.33 11.44
N GLY A 100 -0.51 -6.05 10.43
CA GLY A 100 -1.11 -7.04 9.54
C GLY A 100 -0.10 -8.00 8.90
N ILE A 101 1.07 -7.51 8.51
CA ILE A 101 2.13 -8.33 7.92
C ILE A 101 2.64 -9.42 8.89
N SER A 102 2.64 -9.15 10.19
CA SER A 102 3.08 -10.08 11.22
C SER A 102 1.95 -11.01 11.66
N THR A 103 0.75 -10.46 11.87
CA THR A 103 -0.39 -11.22 12.39
C THR A 103 -1.00 -12.16 11.36
N ILE A 104 -1.13 -11.71 10.11
CA ILE A 104 -1.71 -12.49 9.00
C ILE A 104 -0.61 -13.21 8.24
N GLY A 105 0.48 -12.52 7.93
CA GLY A 105 1.55 -13.05 7.09
C GLY A 105 2.62 -13.87 7.79
N GLY A 106 2.74 -13.76 9.11
CA GLY A 106 3.89 -14.34 9.81
C GLY A 106 5.23 -13.77 9.32
N VAL A 107 5.22 -12.52 8.85
CA VAL A 107 6.40 -11.80 8.38
C VAL A 107 6.97 -10.96 9.51
N HIS A 108 8.27 -11.08 9.74
CA HIS A 108 8.99 -10.33 10.75
C HIS A 108 9.32 -8.91 10.24
N PRO A 109 8.96 -7.84 10.97
CA PRO A 109 9.33 -6.48 10.60
C PRO A 109 10.72 -6.15 11.16
N ARG A 110 11.60 -5.64 10.30
CA ARG A 110 12.92 -5.10 10.67
C ARG A 110 12.94 -3.62 10.35
N THR A 111 12.79 -2.79 11.37
CA THR A 111 12.74 -1.34 11.16
C THR A 111 14.13 -0.74 11.03
N VAL A 112 14.28 0.19 10.09
CA VAL A 112 15.41 1.12 9.96
C VAL A 112 14.88 2.52 10.23
N LYS A 113 15.69 3.37 10.86
CA LYS A 113 15.28 4.74 11.18
C LYS A 113 15.06 5.54 9.89
N ASN A 114 13.91 6.16 9.75
CA ASN A 114 13.67 7.16 8.71
C ASN A 114 14.44 8.47 9.03
N ASN A 115 14.98 9.08 7.98
CA ASN A 115 15.51 10.44 7.99
C ASN A 115 14.37 11.48 8.01
N GLU A 116 14.69 12.74 8.29
CA GLU A 116 13.69 13.83 8.35
C GLU A 116 12.99 14.10 7.00
N ASP A 117 13.60 13.69 5.89
CA ASP A 117 13.03 13.76 4.54
C ASP A 117 12.23 12.49 4.16
N GLY A 118 12.13 11.53 5.08
CA GLY A 118 11.44 10.26 4.89
C GLY A 118 12.29 9.13 4.30
N THR A 119 13.51 9.43 3.84
CA THR A 119 14.42 8.40 3.32
C THR A 119 14.97 7.48 4.42
N MET A 120 15.72 6.46 4.04
CA MET A 120 16.49 5.62 4.95
C MET A 120 17.93 5.54 4.45
N ASP A 121 18.90 5.61 5.36
CA ASP A 121 20.31 5.50 5.00
C ASP A 121 20.63 4.10 4.45
N ILE A 122 21.25 4.05 3.27
CA ILE A 122 21.57 2.80 2.58
C ILE A 122 22.44 1.90 3.46
N ASP A 123 23.43 2.45 4.16
CA ASP A 123 24.30 1.69 5.07
C ASP A 123 23.52 1.00 6.20
N LEU A 124 22.45 1.64 6.69
CA LEU A 124 21.59 1.04 7.72
C LEU A 124 20.68 -0.04 7.15
N ILE A 125 20.23 0.11 5.90
CA ILE A 125 19.49 -0.94 5.19
C ILE A 125 20.42 -2.14 4.98
N GLU A 126 21.63 -1.94 4.46
CA GLU A 126 22.61 -3.01 4.23
C GLU A 126 22.95 -3.75 5.52
N ALA A 127 23.23 -3.01 6.61
CA ALA A 127 23.49 -3.60 7.92
C ALA A 127 22.27 -4.33 8.53
N ALA A 128 21.06 -4.03 8.04
CA ALA A 128 19.84 -4.71 8.46
C ALA A 128 19.58 -6.02 7.71
N ILE A 129 20.21 -6.24 6.55
CA ILE A 129 20.12 -7.50 5.79
C ILE A 129 20.83 -8.60 6.56
N ARG A 130 20.13 -9.70 6.82
CA ARG A 130 20.69 -10.84 7.55
C ARG A 130 21.51 -11.73 6.65
N ASP A 131 22.60 -12.26 7.21
CA ASP A 131 23.40 -13.29 6.56
C ASP A 131 22.56 -14.57 6.35
N PRO A 132 22.38 -15.04 5.10
CA PRO A 132 21.61 -16.26 4.81
C PRO A 132 22.14 -17.51 5.54
N ARG A 133 23.43 -17.55 5.91
CA ARG A 133 24.02 -18.66 6.66
C ARG A 133 23.43 -18.82 8.07
N GLY A 134 22.74 -17.79 8.58
CA GLY A 134 22.06 -17.78 9.86
C GLY A 134 20.58 -18.14 9.81
N GLU A 135 20.03 -18.60 8.67
CA GLU A 135 18.59 -18.85 8.50
C GLU A 135 17.97 -19.83 9.51
N ILE A 136 18.79 -20.71 10.11
CA ILE A 136 18.33 -21.65 11.15
C ILE A 136 17.99 -20.97 12.49
N VAL A 137 18.50 -19.75 12.73
CA VAL A 137 18.30 -19.00 13.98
C VAL A 137 17.67 -17.62 13.78
N TYR A 138 17.63 -17.11 12.54
CA TYR A 138 17.06 -15.80 12.23
C TYR A 138 16.05 -15.86 11.08
N PRO A 139 15.10 -14.91 11.04
CA PRO A 139 14.27 -14.67 9.86
C PRO A 139 15.10 -14.43 8.59
N THR A 140 14.55 -14.75 7.42
CA THR A 140 15.21 -14.50 6.11
C THR A 140 14.78 -13.15 5.55
N THR A 141 15.71 -12.19 5.39
CA THR A 141 15.42 -10.93 4.71
C THR A 141 15.01 -11.19 3.24
N ARG A 142 13.82 -10.74 2.84
CA ARG A 142 13.23 -11.01 1.49
C ARG A 142 12.79 -9.75 0.75
N LEU A 143 12.47 -8.68 1.48
CA LEU A 143 11.88 -7.46 0.92
C LEU A 143 12.41 -6.22 1.64
N ILE A 144 12.61 -5.14 0.88
CA ILE A 144 12.81 -3.79 1.41
C ILE A 144 11.63 -2.94 0.93
N CYS A 145 10.90 -2.32 1.85
CA CYS A 145 9.80 -1.43 1.56
C CYS A 145 10.23 0.03 1.78
N LEU A 146 9.92 0.88 0.80
CA LEU A 146 10.08 2.33 0.84
C LEU A 146 8.70 2.99 0.76
N GLU A 147 8.58 4.22 1.24
CA GLU A 147 7.35 5.00 1.21
C GLU A 147 7.57 6.35 0.52
N ASN A 148 6.73 6.67 -0.46
CA ASN A 148 6.78 7.95 -1.18
C ASN A 148 5.37 8.39 -1.59
N SER A 149 4.87 9.55 -1.15
CA SER A 149 5.50 10.48 -0.19
C SER A 149 5.38 9.97 1.25
N GLN A 150 6.39 10.23 2.08
CA GLN A 150 6.35 9.93 3.51
C GLN A 150 5.74 11.11 4.29
N ALA A 151 4.74 10.84 5.12
CA ALA A 151 4.21 11.83 6.07
C ALA A 151 5.21 12.05 7.23
N LYS A 152 5.34 13.31 7.66
CA LYS A 152 6.16 13.71 8.81
C LYS A 152 5.46 13.44 10.14
#